data_AF-A0AAZ3SFJ0-F1
#
_entry.id   AF-A0AAZ3SFJ0-F1
#
_cell.length_a   1.000
_cell.length_b   1.000
_cell.length_c   1.000
_cell.angle_alpha   90.00
_cell.angle_beta   90.00
_cell.angle_gamma   90.00
#
_symmetry.space_group_name_H-M   'P 1'
#
loop_
_entity.id
_entity.type
_entity.pdbx_description
1 polymer ?
#
loop_
_entity_poly.entity_id
_entity_poly.type
_entity_poly.pdbx_seq_one_letter_code
_entity_poly.pdbx_strand_id
1 'polypeptide(L)' 'MKLSSGKILEENLLQSCFTPDTGEEFPFQQDNNLQHKTKSTIELLTKKTVNVPEWPIHSFDLNLFENLLQDLEIAV' A
#
# COMPACT_ATOMS: atom_id res chain seq x y z
N MET A 1 -11.02 -15.44 12.70
CA MET A 1 -9.67 -15.17 13.27
C MET A 1 -9.29 -13.76 12.88
N LYS A 2 -8.98 -12.88 13.84
CA LYS A 2 -8.48 -11.53 13.55
C LYS A 2 -7.01 -11.70 13.13
N LEU A 3 -6.73 -11.60 11.83
CA LEU A 3 -5.34 -11.57 11.36
C LEU A 3 -4.68 -10.32 11.95
N SER A 4 -3.43 -10.44 12.39
CA SER A 4 -2.64 -9.27 12.77
C SER A 4 -2.46 -8.40 11.53
N SER A 5 -2.44 -7.07 11.70
CA SER A 5 -2.30 -6.10 10.61
C SER A 5 -1.07 -6.37 9.72
N GLY A 6 0.04 -6.87 10.29
CA GLY A 6 1.21 -7.30 9.53
C GLY A 6 0.96 -8.48 8.60
N LYS A 7 0.14 -9.47 9.00
CA LYS A 7 -0.21 -10.61 8.13
C LYS A 7 -1.09 -10.19 6.96
N ILE A 8 -2.04 -9.27 7.19
CA ILE A 8 -2.92 -8.77 6.13
C ILE A 8 -2.09 -8.06 5.06
N LEU A 9 -1.13 -7.24 5.48
CA LEU A 9 -0.19 -6.60 4.56
C LEU A 9 0.62 -7.64 3.80
N GLU A 10 1.21 -8.63 4.46
CA GLU A 10 1.99 -9.66 3.76
C GLU A 10 1.15 -10.46 2.75
N GLU A 11 -0.06 -10.87 3.10
CA GLU A 11 -0.92 -11.70 2.25
C GLU A 11 -1.40 -10.95 1.01
N ASN A 12 -1.81 -9.67 1.14
CA ASN A 12 -2.38 -8.90 0.04
C ASN A 12 -1.33 -8.13 -0.76
N LEU A 13 -0.35 -7.53 -0.07
CA LEU A 13 0.66 -6.68 -0.71
C LEU A 13 1.62 -7.49 -1.56
N LEU A 14 2.13 -8.62 -1.04
CA LEU A 14 3.15 -9.39 -1.76
C LEU A 14 2.60 -10.02 -3.03
N GLN A 15 1.33 -10.44 -3.03
CA GLN A 15 0.69 -10.93 -4.24
C GLN A 15 0.50 -9.83 -5.29
N SER A 16 0.27 -8.60 -4.85
CA SER A 16 0.00 -7.46 -5.73
C SER A 16 1.28 -6.80 -6.27
N CYS A 17 2.32 -6.68 -5.43
CA CYS A 17 3.59 -6.05 -5.79
C CYS A 17 4.54 -6.96 -6.58
N PHE A 18 4.40 -8.29 -6.43
CA PHE A 18 5.23 -9.27 -7.11
C PHE A 18 4.37 -10.12 -8.03
N THR A 19 3.99 -9.55 -9.17
CA THR A 19 3.39 -10.32 -10.26
C THR A 19 4.51 -11.10 -10.97
N PRO A 20 4.42 -12.44 -11.10
CA PRO A 20 5.51 -13.28 -11.60
C PRO A 20 5.99 -12.96 -13.02
N ASP A 21 5.16 -12.32 -13.83
CA ASP A 21 5.38 -12.16 -15.27
C ASP A 21 6.19 -10.91 -15.65
N THR A 22 6.33 -9.95 -14.73
CA THR A 22 7.06 -8.71 -14.97
C THR A 22 8.06 -8.55 -13.84
N GLY A 23 9.36 -8.73 -14.13
CA GLY A 23 10.46 -8.45 -13.20
C GLY A 23 10.62 -6.96 -12.87
N GLU A 24 9.54 -6.20 -12.92
CA GLU A 24 9.46 -4.79 -12.58
C GLU A 24 9.11 -4.64 -11.11
N GLU A 25 9.93 -3.91 -10.38
CA GLU A 25 9.64 -3.52 -9.00
C GLU A 25 8.45 -2.54 -9.00
N PHE A 26 7.30 -2.97 -8.48
CA PHE A 26 6.14 -2.10 -8.41
C PHE A 26 6.25 -1.14 -7.21
N PRO A 27 6.18 0.19 -7.40
CA PRO A 27 6.17 1.14 -6.29
C PRO A 27 4.86 1.01 -5.50
N PHE A 28 4.97 0.72 -4.21
CA PHE A 28 3.84 0.70 -3.30
C PHE A 28 3.57 2.11 -2.76
N GLN A 29 2.53 2.73 -3.29
CA GLN A 29 2.08 4.05 -2.88
C GLN A 29 1.23 3.97 -1.60
N GLN A 30 1.55 4.81 -0.61
CA GLN A 30 0.76 5.00 0.60
C GLN A 30 0.90 6.46 1.06
N ASP A 31 -0.10 6.94 1.81
CA ASP A 31 -0.06 8.29 2.40
C ASP A 31 0.92 8.39 3.58
N ASN A 32 1.00 9.58 4.19
CA ASN A 32 1.84 9.83 5.36
C ASN A 32 1.12 9.62 6.70
N ASN A 33 0.08 8.78 6.76
CA ASN A 33 -0.60 8.50 8.03
C ASN A 33 0.38 7.89 9.06
N LEU A 34 0.26 8.27 10.33
CA LEU A 34 1.10 7.79 11.42
C LEU A 34 1.13 6.27 11.51
N GLN A 35 0.03 5.58 11.19
CA GLN A 35 -0.02 4.12 11.20
C GLN A 35 0.89 3.49 10.14
N HIS A 36 0.95 4.09 8.95
CA HIS A 36 1.77 3.66 7.82
C HIS A 36 3.26 3.93 8.03
N LYS A 37 3.58 4.97 8.81
CA LYS A 37 4.96 5.35 9.17
C LYS A 37 5.44 4.77 10.51
N THR A 38 4.69 3.85 11.11
CA THR A 38 5.14 3.13 12.30
C THR A 38 6.42 2.32 12.00
N LYS A 39 7.30 2.21 12.99
CA LYS A 39 8.56 1.47 12.88
C LYS A 39 8.36 0.04 12.36
N SER A 40 7.35 -0.66 12.90
CA SER A 40 7.02 -2.03 12.49
C SER A 40 6.65 -2.16 11.03
N THR A 41 5.92 -1.17 10.48
CA THR A 41 5.48 -1.18 9.09
C THR A 41 6.64 -0.87 8.15
N ILE A 42 7.46 0.13 8.50
CA ILE A 42 8.67 0.47 7.73
C ILE A 42 9.64 -0.72 7.70
N GLU A 43 9.89 -1.37 8.84
CA GLU A 43 10.75 -2.56 8.93
C GLU A 43 10.22 -3.72 8.07
N LEU A 44 8.90 -3.95 8.06
CA LEU A 44 8.28 -4.97 7.23
C LEU A 44 8.48 -4.68 5.74
N LEU A 45 8.17 -3.47 5.28
CA LEU A 45 8.27 -3.07 3.87
C LEU A 45 9.73 -3.12 3.39
N THR A 46 10.67 -2.68 4.23
CA THR A 46 12.12 -2.75 3.95
C THR A 46 12.58 -4.20 3.83
N LYS A 47 12.18 -5.08 4.75
CA LYS A 47 12.52 -6.51 4.73
C LYS A 47 12.00 -7.21 3.47
N LYS A 48 10.87 -6.76 2.93
CA LYS A 48 10.25 -7.30 1.72
C LYS A 48 10.73 -6.63 0.44
N THR A 49 11.73 -5.74 0.52
CA THR A 49 12.26 -5.00 -0.64
C THR A 49 11.16 -4.29 -1.44
N VAL A 50 10.14 -3.79 -0.74
CA VAL A 50 9.06 -3.03 -1.36
C VAL A 50 9.52 -1.57 -1.48
N ASN A 51 9.53 -1.04 -2.70
CA ASN A 51 9.79 0.37 -2.93
C ASN A 51 8.56 1.19 -2.50
N VAL A 52 8.77 2.18 -1.63
CA VAL A 52 7.71 3.09 -1.15
C VAL A 52 8.10 4.51 -1.52
N PRO A 53 7.47 5.11 -2.55
CA PRO A 53 7.72 6.49 -2.92
C PRO A 53 7.40 7.47 -1.77
N GLU A 54 8.10 8.60 -1.74
CA GLU A 54 7.74 9.70 -0.85
C GLU A 54 6.39 10.29 -1.28
N TRP A 55 5.48 10.50 -0.32
CA TRP A 55 4.17 11.08 -0.57
C TRP A 55 4.17 12.55 -0.17
N PRO A 56 3.70 13.48 -1.01
CA PRO A 56 3.62 14.88 -0.62
C PRO A 56 2.54 15.11 0.45
N ILE A 57 2.78 16.07 1.33
CA ILE A 57 1.86 16.40 2.43
C ILE A 57 0.63 17.11 1.84
N HIS A 58 -0.56 16.68 2.26
CA HIS A 58 -1.87 17.21 1.81
C HIS A 58 -2.24 16.95 0.35
N SER A 59 -1.61 15.97 -0.32
CA SER A 59 -1.93 15.59 -1.70
C SER A 59 -3.01 14.51 -1.78
N PHE A 60 -4.22 14.83 -1.33
CA PHE A 60 -5.37 13.93 -1.46
C PHE A 60 -5.80 13.73 -2.91
N ASP A 61 -5.66 14.77 -3.73
CA ASP A 61 -5.92 14.78 -5.17
C ASP A 61 -5.04 13.81 -5.98
N LEU A 62 -3.86 13.48 -5.45
CA LEU A 62 -2.95 12.50 -6.06
C LEU A 62 -3.31 11.06 -5.73
N ASN A 63 -4.21 10.82 -4.77
CA ASN A 63 -4.60 9.47 -4.37
C ASN A 63 -5.69 8.93 -5.30
N LEU A 64 -5.29 8.12 -6.29
CA LEU A 64 -6.23 7.46 -7.22
C LEU A 64 -7.23 6.54 -6.50
N PHE A 65 -6.93 6.08 -5.28
CA PHE A 65 -7.83 5.25 -4.50
C PHE A 65 -9.13 5.96 -4.13
N GLU A 66 -9.10 7.28 -3.92
CA GLU A 66 -10.30 8.05 -3.57
C GLU A 66 -11.31 8.08 -4.72
N ASN A 67 -10.82 8.22 -5.96
CA ASN A 67 -11.66 8.14 -7.15
C ASN A 67 -12.24 6.72 -7.30
N LEU A 68 -11.43 5.68 -7.05
CA LEU A 68 -11.90 4.30 -7.11
C LEU A 68 -12.99 4.02 -6.07
N LEU A 69 -12.84 4.55 -4.84
CA LEU A 69 -13.87 4.44 -3.81
C LEU A 69 -15.17 5.12 -4.25
N GLN A 70 -15.09 6.32 -4.82
CA GLN A 70 -16.26 7.02 -5.35
C GLN A 70 -16.96 6.22 -6.45
N ASP A 71 -16.21 5.65 -7.39
CA ASP A 71 -16.76 4.80 -8.45
C ASP A 71 -17.42 3.54 -7.87
N LEU A 72 -16.82 2.95 -6.83
CA LEU A 72 -17.36 1.78 -6.14
C LEU A 72 -18.66 2.11 -5.40
N GLU A 73 -18.73 3.27 -4.73
CA GLU A 73 -19.95 3.74 -4.06
C GLU A 73 -21.10 3.97 -5.04
N ILE A 74 -20.81 4.37 -6.29
CA ILE A 74 -21.83 4.53 -7.34
C ILE A 74 -22.31 3.16 -7.86
N ALA A 75 -21.43 2.16 -7.88
CA ALA A 75 -21.71 0.84 -8.45
C ALA A 75 -22.45 -0.13 -7.50
N VAL A 76 -22.48 0.17 -6.19
CA VAL A 76 -23.07 -0.65 -5.12
C VAL A 76 -24.43 -0.11 -4.69
#